data_AF-A0A9J7ZCG4-F1
#
_entry.id   AF-A0A9J7ZCG4-F1
#
_cell.length_a   1.000
_cell.length_b   1.000
_cell.length_c   1.000
_cell.angle_alpha   90.00
_cell.angle_beta   90.00
_cell.angle_gamma   90.00
#
_symmetry.space_group_name_H-M   'P 1'
#
loop_
_entity.id
_entity.type
_entity.pdbx_description
1 polymer ?
#
loop_
_entity_poly.entity_id
_entity_poly.type
_entity_poly.pdbx_seq_one_letter_code
_entity_poly.pdbx_strand_id
1 'polypeptide(L)'
;MANYRTKLRKAGCEDVAINGGKRSKEGESSSKNLKRPKRGEANYLPNLPEGHDETRLENARMVLVEEMKKKQPNGTLISQMMDQSFPLRRQEIVKKEPAVQTMVERVPALFTERQVFAEFNRIASKNLEGDFFEALDQYAPRFIGLFKTKKETVGQKLKELMQHMSWMTPDVTVLRSVVLKGIPILLGDDSSEFYKTCSDTARDEALECITVGVLTVVSEDSPHEGQSSVDLHPISTAIILEGGIVMDHIKNLPQAVCLLFGLRYALHLDYPKCMANTLNFFQTVMLGLGKKKLPPKLLTLKNSLLG
;
A
#
# COMPACT_ATOMS: atom_id res chain seq x y z
N MET A 1 25.62 16.70 3.87
CA MET A 1 24.83 15.99 2.83
C MET A 1 24.79 16.66 1.44
N ALA A 2 24.84 17.99 1.32
CA ALA A 2 24.73 18.69 0.01
C ALA A 2 25.85 18.34 -1.01
N ASN A 3 27.09 18.11 -0.53
CA ASN A 3 28.22 17.75 -1.41
C ASN A 3 28.10 16.35 -2.01
N TYR A 4 27.51 15.38 -1.29
CA TYR A 4 27.35 14.01 -1.79
C TYR A 4 26.31 13.93 -2.90
N ARG A 5 25.13 14.55 -2.71
CA ARG A 5 24.08 14.63 -3.74
C ARG A 5 24.54 15.34 -5.01
N THR A 6 25.37 16.37 -4.88
CA THR A 6 25.92 17.11 -6.03
C THR A 6 26.92 16.25 -6.81
N LYS A 7 27.74 15.45 -6.11
CA LYS A 7 28.64 14.47 -6.74
C LYS A 7 27.88 13.37 -7.49
N LEU A 8 26.86 12.78 -6.86
CA LEU A 8 25.99 11.78 -7.51
C LEU A 8 25.30 12.31 -8.77
N ARG A 9 24.87 13.59 -8.76
CA ARG A 9 24.28 14.21 -9.95
C ARG A 9 25.29 14.37 -11.08
N LYS A 10 26.52 14.80 -10.76
CA LYS A 10 27.61 14.90 -11.74
C LYS A 10 28.04 13.53 -12.29
N ALA A 11 27.82 12.47 -11.52
CA ALA A 11 28.05 11.08 -11.92
C ALA A 11 26.87 10.46 -12.71
N GLY A 12 25.84 11.23 -13.06
CA GLY A 12 24.73 10.76 -13.89
C GLY A 12 23.62 10.01 -13.14
N CYS A 13 23.58 10.03 -11.80
CA CYS A 13 22.52 9.35 -11.06
C CYS A 13 21.16 10.04 -11.22
N GLU A 14 20.19 9.36 -11.85
CA GLU A 14 18.88 9.92 -12.18
C GLU A 14 18.10 10.35 -10.92
N ASP A 15 18.15 9.55 -9.86
CA ASP A 15 17.50 9.80 -8.56
C ASP A 15 17.75 11.20 -7.97
N VAL A 16 18.97 11.72 -8.12
CA VAL A 16 19.37 13.04 -7.58
C VAL A 16 19.29 14.16 -8.63
N ALA A 17 19.08 13.81 -9.90
CA ALA A 17 18.89 14.74 -11.00
C ALA A 17 17.45 15.30 -11.04
N ILE A 18 16.44 14.48 -10.73
CA ILE A 18 14.99 14.85 -10.74
C ILE A 18 14.69 16.02 -9.78
N ASN A 19 15.38 16.07 -8.65
CA ASN A 19 15.24 17.13 -7.65
C ASN A 19 16.12 18.36 -7.94
N GLY A 20 16.90 18.35 -9.02
CA GLY A 20 17.96 19.31 -9.31
C GLY A 20 17.57 20.52 -10.15
N GLY A 21 16.36 20.54 -10.71
CA GLY A 21 15.92 21.59 -11.63
C GLY A 21 15.71 22.95 -10.95
N LYS A 22 16.79 23.71 -10.74
CA LYS A 22 16.71 25.15 -11.02
C LYS A 22 16.62 25.29 -12.53
N ARG A 23 15.66 26.09 -13.01
CA ARG A 23 15.49 26.48 -14.42
C ARG A 23 16.85 26.89 -15.00
N SER A 24 17.54 26.00 -15.74
CA SER A 24 18.54 26.43 -16.71
C SER A 24 17.80 26.68 -18.01
N LYS A 25 17.93 27.90 -18.53
CA LYS A 25 17.72 28.16 -19.96
C LYS A 25 18.81 27.36 -20.69
N GLU A 26 18.42 26.66 -21.75
CA GLU A 26 19.22 25.78 -22.60
C GLU A 26 19.23 24.29 -22.18
N GLY A 27 18.73 23.47 -23.12
CA GLY A 27 18.57 22.01 -23.03
C GLY A 27 17.14 21.59 -22.70
N GLU A 28 16.49 20.87 -23.60
CA GLU A 28 15.20 20.20 -23.33
C GLU A 28 15.37 19.23 -22.15
N SER A 29 14.99 19.68 -20.95
CA SER A 29 15.10 18.87 -19.75
C SER A 29 14.08 17.71 -19.83
N SER A 30 14.57 16.48 -19.99
CA SER A 30 13.80 15.22 -19.93
C SER A 30 12.99 15.04 -18.64
N SER A 31 13.22 15.86 -17.62
CA SER A 31 12.51 15.85 -16.34
C SER A 31 11.12 16.51 -16.35
N LYS A 32 10.63 17.07 -17.47
CA LYS A 32 9.35 17.80 -17.48
C LYS A 32 8.12 16.91 -17.24
N ASN A 33 8.21 15.62 -17.55
CA ASN A 33 7.08 14.68 -17.44
C ASN A 33 7.21 13.66 -16.30
N LEU A 34 8.32 13.65 -15.56
CA LEU A 34 8.52 12.69 -14.46
C LEU A 34 7.89 13.21 -13.17
N LYS A 35 7.00 12.39 -12.57
CA LYS A 35 6.51 12.64 -11.21
C LYS A 35 7.73 12.68 -10.26
N ARG A 36 7.63 13.49 -9.19
CA ARG A 36 8.68 13.60 -8.16
C ARG A 36 8.40 12.59 -7.05
N PRO A 37 9.44 12.08 -6.35
CA PRO A 37 9.24 11.28 -5.15
C PRO A 37 8.53 12.13 -4.09
N LYS A 38 7.34 11.69 -3.66
CA LYS A 38 6.51 12.41 -2.69
C LYS A 38 6.36 11.66 -1.37
N ARG A 39 6.76 10.39 -1.33
CA ARG A 39 6.38 9.43 -0.28
C ARG A 39 7.53 8.87 0.55
N GLY A 40 8.69 9.53 0.52
CA GLY A 40 9.87 9.05 1.25
C GLY A 40 10.53 7.83 0.58
N GLU A 41 10.34 7.68 -0.73
CA GLU A 41 10.97 6.64 -1.54
C GLU A 41 12.49 6.89 -1.58
N ALA A 42 13.26 5.94 -1.06
CA ALA A 42 14.72 5.94 -1.06
C ALA A 42 15.28 5.66 -2.46
N ASN A 43 14.65 4.75 -3.20
CA ASN A 43 15.02 4.34 -4.55
C ASN A 43 13.86 4.64 -5.51
N TYR A 44 13.81 5.86 -6.06
CA TYR A 44 12.68 6.33 -6.87
C TYR A 44 12.86 5.93 -8.35
N LEU A 45 14.02 6.26 -8.91
CA LEU A 45 14.56 5.93 -10.23
C LEU A 45 16.02 5.46 -10.07
N PRO A 46 16.24 4.23 -9.55
CA PRO A 46 17.58 3.67 -9.38
C PRO A 46 18.28 3.51 -10.74
N ASN A 47 19.61 3.72 -10.78
CA ASN A 47 20.40 3.45 -11.97
C ASN A 47 20.53 1.93 -12.20
N LEU A 48 20.74 1.54 -13.45
CA LEU A 48 21.12 0.16 -13.77
C LEU A 48 22.54 -0.12 -13.23
N PRO A 49 22.80 -1.29 -12.62
CA PRO A 49 24.14 -1.67 -12.20
C PRO A 49 25.09 -1.77 -13.40
N GLU A 50 26.36 -1.41 -13.22
CA GLU A 50 27.38 -1.55 -14.26
C GLU A 50 27.44 -2.99 -14.80
N GLY A 51 27.49 -3.14 -16.13
CA GLY A 51 27.54 -4.45 -16.80
C GLY A 51 26.20 -5.20 -16.93
N HIS A 52 25.09 -4.60 -16.53
CA HIS A 52 23.74 -5.11 -16.81
C HIS A 52 23.13 -4.32 -17.98
N ASP A 53 22.89 -5.01 -19.10
CA ASP A 53 22.09 -4.46 -20.20
C ASP A 53 20.59 -4.71 -19.94
N GLU A 54 19.74 -3.92 -20.58
CA GLU A 54 18.27 -4.08 -20.46
C GLU A 54 17.83 -5.50 -20.85
N THR A 55 18.55 -6.13 -21.79
CA THR A 55 18.30 -7.50 -22.26
C THR A 55 18.46 -8.54 -21.16
N ARG A 56 19.51 -8.47 -20.33
CA ARG A 56 19.71 -9.37 -19.18
C ARG A 56 18.62 -9.23 -18.14
N LEU A 57 18.18 -8.00 -17.88
CA LEU A 57 17.11 -7.73 -16.91
C LEU A 57 15.75 -8.20 -17.43
N GLU A 58 15.49 -8.08 -18.73
CA GLU A 58 14.30 -8.66 -19.37
C GLU A 58 14.34 -10.19 -19.38
N ASN A 59 15.52 -10.80 -19.57
CA ASN A 59 15.69 -12.25 -19.43
C ASN A 59 15.40 -12.74 -18.01
N ALA A 60 15.86 -12.02 -16.98
CA ALA A 60 15.53 -12.33 -15.58
C ALA A 60 14.01 -12.24 -15.32
N ARG A 61 13.33 -11.28 -15.95
CA ARG A 61 11.86 -11.18 -15.92
C ARG A 61 11.18 -12.38 -16.60
N MET A 62 11.68 -12.83 -17.74
CA MET A 62 11.15 -14.02 -18.42
C MET A 62 11.31 -15.28 -17.57
N VAL A 63 12.45 -15.45 -16.90
CA VAL A 63 12.68 -16.55 -15.94
C VAL A 63 11.66 -16.49 -14.80
N LEU A 64 11.36 -15.30 -14.26
CA LEU A 64 10.33 -15.13 -13.22
C LEU A 64 8.95 -15.62 -13.68
N VAL A 65 8.53 -15.25 -14.88
CA VAL A 65 7.23 -15.63 -15.43
C VAL A 65 7.13 -17.16 -15.56
N GLU A 66 8.17 -17.80 -16.08
CA GLU A 66 8.19 -19.27 -16.20
C GLU A 66 8.27 -19.98 -14.84
N GLU A 67 9.00 -19.42 -13.87
CA GLU A 67 9.07 -19.98 -12.52
C GLU A 67 7.71 -19.94 -11.82
N MET A 68 6.95 -18.86 -11.99
CA MET A 68 5.61 -18.68 -11.39
C MET A 68 4.55 -19.62 -11.99
N LYS A 69 4.78 -20.21 -13.16
CA LYS A 69 3.89 -21.21 -13.77
C LYS A 69 4.05 -22.61 -13.17
N LYS A 70 5.12 -22.86 -12.41
CA LYS A 70 5.39 -24.19 -11.83
C LYS A 70 4.43 -24.48 -10.70
N LYS A 71 4.08 -25.77 -10.52
CA LYS A 71 3.25 -26.24 -9.39
C LYS A 71 3.86 -25.89 -8.01
N GLN A 72 5.19 -25.86 -7.93
CA GLN A 72 5.95 -25.50 -6.74
C GLN A 72 7.07 -24.53 -7.15
N PRO A 73 6.79 -23.22 -7.17
CA PRO A 73 7.78 -22.22 -7.55
C PRO A 73 8.93 -22.13 -6.54
N ASN A 74 10.15 -21.95 -7.03
CA ASN A 74 11.34 -21.78 -6.20
C ASN A 74 11.40 -20.35 -5.64
N GLY A 75 10.99 -20.18 -4.38
CA GLY A 75 10.95 -18.89 -3.70
C GLY A 75 12.32 -18.17 -3.60
N THR A 76 13.43 -18.92 -3.56
CA THR A 76 14.79 -18.34 -3.55
C THR A 76 15.14 -17.75 -4.91
N LEU A 77 14.89 -18.50 -5.98
CA LEU A 77 15.09 -18.02 -7.35
C LEU A 77 14.21 -16.82 -7.65
N ILE A 78 12.93 -16.86 -7.26
CA ILE A 78 12.02 -15.72 -7.40
C ILE A 78 12.57 -14.49 -6.69
N SER A 79 12.99 -14.63 -5.44
CA SER A 79 13.53 -13.51 -4.66
C SER A 79 14.78 -12.91 -5.33
N GLN A 80 15.67 -13.76 -5.84
CA GLN A 80 16.88 -13.35 -6.55
C GLN A 80 16.55 -12.61 -7.84
N MET A 81 15.66 -13.15 -8.68
CA MET A 81 15.32 -12.51 -9.95
C MET A 81 14.51 -11.21 -9.74
N MET A 82 13.65 -11.17 -8.71
CA MET A 82 12.93 -9.94 -8.33
C MET A 82 13.90 -8.84 -7.88
N ASP A 83 15.00 -9.21 -7.22
CA ASP A 83 16.05 -8.29 -6.79
C ASP A 83 16.87 -7.76 -7.98
N GLN A 84 17.34 -8.67 -8.82
CA GLN A 84 18.12 -8.31 -10.01
C GLN A 84 17.34 -7.41 -10.97
N SER A 85 16.06 -7.69 -11.19
CA SER A 85 15.18 -6.93 -12.09
C SER A 85 14.63 -5.63 -11.51
N PHE A 86 14.87 -5.34 -10.21
CA PHE A 86 14.28 -4.18 -9.53
C PHE A 86 14.56 -2.84 -10.25
N PRO A 87 15.80 -2.51 -10.65
CA PRO A 87 16.06 -1.22 -11.29
C PRO A 87 15.29 -1.01 -12.60
N LEU A 88 15.29 -2.02 -13.48
CA LEU A 88 14.56 -1.95 -14.74
C LEU A 88 13.05 -1.86 -14.51
N ARG A 89 12.50 -2.74 -13.67
CA ARG A 89 11.06 -2.73 -13.33
C ARG A 89 10.64 -1.39 -12.75
N ARG A 90 11.44 -0.82 -11.83
CA ARG A 90 11.11 0.46 -11.20
C ARG A 90 11.13 1.61 -12.21
N GLN A 91 12.11 1.63 -13.12
CA GLN A 91 12.14 2.61 -14.20
C GLN A 91 10.95 2.45 -15.14
N GLU A 92 10.57 1.22 -15.52
CA GLU A 92 9.38 0.94 -16.35
C GLU A 92 8.13 1.51 -15.69
N ILE A 93 7.89 1.16 -14.42
CA ILE A 93 6.71 1.59 -13.67
C ILE A 93 6.62 3.12 -13.57
N VAL A 94 7.73 3.80 -13.24
CA VAL A 94 7.72 5.25 -13.02
C VAL A 94 7.73 6.04 -14.34
N LYS A 95 8.42 5.55 -15.37
CA LYS A 95 8.55 6.27 -16.66
C LYS A 95 7.39 6.00 -17.61
N LYS A 96 6.85 4.78 -17.62
CA LYS A 96 5.81 4.35 -18.58
C LYS A 96 4.42 4.27 -17.98
N GLU A 97 4.28 4.22 -16.65
CA GLU A 97 3.00 4.12 -15.94
C GLU A 97 2.08 3.04 -16.56
N PRO A 98 2.53 1.78 -16.69
CA PRO A 98 1.74 0.72 -17.30
C PRO A 98 0.48 0.42 -16.47
N ALA A 99 -0.56 -0.07 -17.14
CA ALA A 99 -1.77 -0.56 -16.48
C ALA A 99 -1.42 -1.68 -15.48
N VAL A 100 -2.16 -1.75 -14.38
CA VAL A 100 -1.91 -2.74 -13.32
C VAL A 100 -2.05 -4.16 -13.85
N GLN A 101 -3.03 -4.41 -14.72
CA GLN A 101 -3.22 -5.72 -15.34
C GLN A 101 -2.00 -6.15 -16.18
N THR A 102 -1.38 -5.22 -16.90
CA THR A 102 -0.13 -5.47 -17.62
C THR A 102 0.99 -5.87 -16.66
N MET A 103 1.05 -5.30 -15.46
CA MET A 103 2.03 -5.67 -14.44
C MET A 103 1.76 -7.04 -13.82
N VAL A 104 0.49 -7.42 -13.63
CA VAL A 104 0.08 -8.76 -13.17
C VAL A 104 0.61 -9.83 -14.13
N GLU A 105 0.49 -9.59 -15.44
CA GLU A 105 0.96 -10.52 -16.47
C GLU A 105 2.49 -10.51 -16.62
N ARG A 106 3.12 -9.33 -16.60
CA ARG A 106 4.57 -9.19 -16.84
C ARG A 106 5.41 -9.57 -15.63
N VAL A 107 4.90 -9.37 -14.42
CA VAL A 107 5.61 -9.59 -13.16
C VAL A 107 4.67 -10.22 -12.11
N PRO A 108 4.13 -11.43 -12.36
CA PRO A 108 3.17 -12.08 -11.46
C PRO A 108 3.72 -12.28 -10.05
N ALA A 109 5.03 -12.52 -9.92
CA ALA A 109 5.70 -12.66 -8.64
C ALA A 109 5.53 -11.42 -7.72
N LEU A 110 5.37 -10.21 -8.28
CA LEU A 110 5.18 -8.98 -7.50
C LEU A 110 3.89 -9.03 -6.66
N PHE A 111 2.89 -9.77 -7.11
CA PHE A 111 1.58 -9.91 -6.47
C PHE A 111 1.53 -11.11 -5.51
N THR A 112 2.68 -11.43 -4.90
CA THR A 112 2.77 -12.37 -3.78
C THR A 112 3.12 -11.60 -2.52
N GLU A 113 2.56 -12.00 -1.37
CA GLU A 113 2.77 -11.34 -0.08
C GLU A 113 4.25 -11.04 0.21
N ARG A 114 5.09 -12.07 0.08
CA ARG A 114 6.55 -11.97 0.29
C ARG A 114 7.21 -10.93 -0.61
N GLN A 115 6.82 -10.86 -1.88
CA GLN A 115 7.44 -9.92 -2.82
C GLN A 115 6.88 -8.51 -2.72
N VAL A 116 5.63 -8.31 -2.31
CA VAL A 116 5.11 -6.97 -1.99
C VAL A 116 5.94 -6.35 -0.86
N PHE A 117 6.23 -7.11 0.20
CA PHE A 117 7.07 -6.64 1.30
C PHE A 117 8.51 -6.38 0.88
N ALA A 118 9.11 -7.29 0.11
CA ALA A 118 10.47 -7.12 -0.40
C ALA A 118 10.58 -5.89 -1.32
N GLU A 119 9.62 -5.70 -2.23
CA GLU A 119 9.61 -4.57 -3.16
C GLU A 119 9.43 -3.24 -2.42
N PHE A 120 8.52 -3.19 -1.43
CA PHE A 120 8.39 -2.01 -0.58
C PHE A 120 9.69 -1.69 0.15
N ASN A 121 10.38 -2.70 0.68
CA ASN A 121 11.66 -2.51 1.33
C ASN A 121 12.72 -1.95 0.37
N ARG A 122 12.79 -2.47 -0.87
CA ARG A 122 13.68 -1.91 -1.91
C ARG A 122 13.36 -0.45 -2.20
N ILE A 123 12.09 -0.05 -2.22
CA ILE A 123 11.67 1.32 -2.56
C ILE A 123 11.85 2.29 -1.39
N ALA A 124 11.42 1.93 -0.19
CA ALA A 124 11.30 2.83 0.96
C ALA A 124 12.32 2.57 2.07
N SER A 125 13.12 1.51 1.96
CA SER A 125 14.10 1.08 2.97
C SER A 125 13.46 0.86 4.36
N LYS A 126 12.26 0.29 4.37
CA LYS A 126 11.47 0.01 5.58
C LYS A 126 10.90 -1.41 5.59
N ASN A 127 10.71 -1.98 6.77
CA ASN A 127 10.02 -3.24 6.94
C ASN A 127 8.51 -2.96 6.98
N LEU A 128 7.82 -3.10 5.85
CA LEU A 128 6.39 -2.77 5.79
C LEU A 128 5.58 -3.54 6.81
N GLU A 129 5.73 -4.87 6.82
CA GLU A 129 4.93 -5.74 7.69
C GLU A 129 5.20 -5.42 9.17
N GLY A 130 6.46 -5.41 9.58
CA GLY A 130 6.86 -5.11 10.94
C GLY A 130 6.43 -3.71 11.38
N ASP A 131 6.86 -2.67 10.66
CA ASP A 131 6.60 -1.28 11.04
C ASP A 131 5.09 -0.95 11.03
N PHE A 132 4.31 -1.52 10.09
CA PHE A 132 2.87 -1.25 9.99
C PHE A 132 2.10 -1.85 11.16
N PHE A 133 2.34 -3.14 11.46
CA PHE A 133 1.63 -3.81 12.55
C PHE A 133 2.11 -3.36 13.93
N GLU A 134 3.40 -3.09 14.11
CA GLU A 134 3.92 -2.51 15.35
C GLU A 134 3.26 -1.16 15.65
N ALA A 135 3.20 -0.26 14.66
CA ALA A 135 2.54 1.02 14.82
C ALA A 135 1.02 0.87 15.06
N LEU A 136 0.37 -0.05 14.35
CA LEU A 136 -1.07 -0.29 14.51
C LEU A 136 -1.39 -0.77 15.93
N ASP A 137 -0.63 -1.73 16.44
CA ASP A 137 -0.80 -2.27 17.79
C ASP A 137 -0.47 -1.24 18.86
N GLN A 138 0.60 -0.46 18.65
CA GLN A 138 0.98 0.63 19.55
C GLN A 138 -0.15 1.67 19.71
N TYR A 139 -0.78 2.07 18.60
CA TYR A 139 -1.82 3.10 18.64
C TYR A 139 -3.23 2.57 18.91
N ALA A 140 -3.48 1.26 18.75
CA ALA A 140 -4.82 0.68 18.85
C ALA A 140 -5.55 1.03 20.15
N PRO A 141 -4.96 0.91 21.37
CA PRO A 141 -5.64 1.29 22.60
C PRO A 141 -6.09 2.76 22.62
N ARG A 142 -5.27 3.66 22.07
CA ARG A 142 -5.55 5.10 22.01
C ARG A 142 -6.64 5.41 20.99
N PHE A 143 -6.63 4.73 19.83
CA PHE A 143 -7.72 4.83 18.86
C PHE A 143 -9.04 4.38 19.45
N ILE A 144 -9.07 3.24 20.13
CA ILE A 144 -10.28 2.74 20.80
C ILE A 144 -10.79 3.76 21.84
N GLY A 145 -9.91 4.29 22.69
CA GLY A 145 -10.26 5.34 23.64
C GLY A 145 -10.88 6.55 22.92
N LEU A 146 -10.24 7.02 21.86
CA LEU A 146 -10.71 8.14 21.06
C LEU A 146 -12.07 7.86 20.42
N PHE A 147 -12.29 6.66 19.86
CA PHE A 147 -13.55 6.26 19.24
C PHE A 147 -14.72 6.37 20.23
N LYS A 148 -14.51 5.95 21.48
CA LYS A 148 -15.52 6.03 22.56
C LYS A 148 -15.89 7.46 22.95
N THR A 149 -15.00 8.43 22.73
CA THR A 149 -15.27 9.86 23.04
C THR A 149 -16.03 10.62 21.96
N LYS A 150 -16.07 10.10 20.72
CA LYS A 150 -16.73 10.78 19.61
C LYS A 150 -18.26 10.75 19.78
N LYS A 151 -18.91 11.82 19.33
CA LYS A 151 -20.36 12.04 19.42
C LYS A 151 -20.95 12.21 18.01
N GLU A 152 -22.27 12.37 17.95
CA GLU A 152 -23.03 12.62 16.72
C GLU A 152 -22.80 11.52 15.68
N THR A 153 -22.92 11.84 14.39
CA THR A 153 -22.83 10.89 13.28
C THR A 153 -21.51 10.12 13.27
N VAL A 154 -20.39 10.78 13.56
CA VAL A 154 -19.07 10.13 13.65
C VAL A 154 -19.05 9.13 14.81
N GLY A 155 -19.55 9.53 15.98
CA GLY A 155 -19.64 8.65 17.15
C GLY A 155 -20.57 7.46 16.94
N GLN A 156 -21.69 7.65 16.22
CA GLN A 156 -22.61 6.56 15.88
C GLN A 156 -21.93 5.50 15.01
N LYS A 157 -21.29 5.91 13.90
CA LYS A 157 -20.55 4.98 13.01
C LYS A 157 -19.45 4.22 13.74
N LEU A 158 -18.71 4.90 14.63
CA LEU A 158 -17.63 4.26 15.40
C LEU A 158 -18.17 3.30 16.47
N LYS A 159 -19.33 3.60 17.09
CA LYS A 159 -19.98 2.69 18.03
C LYS A 159 -20.48 1.43 17.34
N GLU A 160 -21.10 1.58 16.17
CA GLU A 160 -21.55 0.46 15.32
C GLU A 160 -20.38 -0.45 14.95
N LEU A 161 -19.25 0.11 14.50
CA LEU A 161 -18.03 -0.64 14.19
C LEU A 161 -17.49 -1.43 15.39
N MET A 162 -17.70 -0.94 16.61
CA MET A 162 -17.23 -1.57 17.85
C MET A 162 -18.24 -2.53 18.49
N GLN A 163 -19.47 -2.64 17.95
CA GLN A 163 -20.60 -3.27 18.66
C GLN A 163 -20.42 -4.77 18.89
N HIS A 164 -19.72 -5.46 17.98
CA HIS A 164 -19.48 -6.91 18.04
C HIS A 164 -18.13 -7.28 18.66
N MET A 165 -17.39 -6.28 19.16
CA MET A 165 -16.08 -6.53 19.74
C MET A 165 -16.20 -7.14 21.14
N SER A 166 -15.63 -8.33 21.34
CA SER A 166 -15.46 -8.88 22.69
C SER A 166 -14.42 -8.08 23.45
N TRP A 167 -14.86 -7.24 24.40
CA TRP A 167 -13.98 -6.38 25.19
C TRP A 167 -13.20 -7.13 26.28
N MET A 168 -13.64 -8.33 26.68
CA MET A 168 -12.98 -9.13 27.72
C MET A 168 -11.71 -9.81 27.21
N THR A 169 -11.74 -10.28 25.96
CA THR A 169 -10.61 -10.94 25.29
C THR A 169 -10.64 -10.55 23.80
N PRO A 170 -10.24 -9.31 23.45
CA PRO A 170 -10.35 -8.86 22.08
C PRO A 170 -9.36 -9.62 21.20
N ASP A 171 -9.88 -10.27 20.16
CA ASP A 171 -9.04 -10.81 19.10
C ASP A 171 -8.23 -9.69 18.45
N VAL A 172 -6.93 -9.93 18.27
CA VAL A 172 -6.01 -8.90 17.74
C VAL A 172 -6.36 -8.50 16.31
N THR A 173 -6.86 -9.44 15.49
CA THR A 173 -7.28 -9.18 14.11
C THR A 173 -8.54 -8.32 14.10
N VAL A 174 -9.50 -8.58 14.99
CA VAL A 174 -10.69 -7.73 15.16
C VAL A 174 -10.30 -6.33 15.59
N LEU A 175 -9.46 -6.20 16.62
CA LEU A 175 -8.98 -4.90 17.09
C LEU A 175 -8.32 -4.10 15.99
N ARG A 176 -7.40 -4.72 15.24
CA ARG A 176 -6.73 -4.10 14.09
C ARG A 176 -7.73 -3.70 13.01
N SER A 177 -8.71 -4.54 12.71
CA SER A 177 -9.73 -4.27 11.68
C SER A 177 -10.65 -3.10 12.07
N VAL A 178 -11.09 -3.05 13.33
CA VAL A 178 -11.85 -1.93 13.91
C VAL A 178 -11.05 -0.64 13.81
N VAL A 179 -9.76 -0.66 14.15
CA VAL A 179 -8.92 0.54 14.04
C VAL A 179 -8.77 0.97 12.58
N LEU A 180 -8.48 0.05 11.66
CA LEU A 180 -8.31 0.36 10.23
C LEU A 180 -9.59 0.90 9.58
N LYS A 181 -10.76 0.36 9.90
CA LYS A 181 -12.07 0.89 9.46
C LYS A 181 -12.45 2.19 10.17
N GLY A 182 -11.98 2.41 11.40
CA GLY A 182 -12.31 3.60 12.20
C GLY A 182 -11.49 4.85 11.87
N ILE A 183 -10.23 4.69 11.43
CA ILE A 183 -9.36 5.80 11.03
C ILE A 183 -9.98 6.68 9.91
N PRO A 184 -10.51 6.15 8.79
CA PRO A 184 -11.12 6.99 7.76
C PRO A 184 -12.35 7.75 8.28
N ILE A 185 -13.15 7.14 9.17
CA ILE A 185 -14.29 7.81 9.81
C ILE A 185 -13.82 9.04 10.62
N LEU A 186 -12.74 8.92 11.39
CA LEU A 186 -12.14 10.05 12.12
C LEU A 186 -11.57 11.12 11.19
N LEU A 187 -10.97 10.68 10.08
CA LEU A 187 -10.32 11.54 9.11
C LEU A 187 -11.29 12.09 8.05
N GLY A 188 -12.59 11.80 8.16
CA GLY A 188 -13.62 12.23 7.22
C GLY A 188 -13.37 11.77 5.79
N ASP A 189 -12.68 10.65 5.64
CA ASP A 189 -12.50 9.94 4.38
C ASP A 189 -13.73 9.03 4.15
N ASP A 190 -14.06 8.77 2.89
CA ASP A 190 -15.13 7.86 2.51
C ASP A 190 -14.53 6.50 2.12
N SER A 191 -14.60 5.55 3.05
CA SER A 191 -14.03 4.21 2.86
C SER A 191 -15.06 3.19 2.37
N SER A 192 -16.28 3.59 2.03
CA SER A 192 -17.40 2.66 1.73
C SER A 192 -17.10 1.71 0.56
N GLU A 193 -16.55 2.25 -0.54
CA GLU A 193 -16.09 1.46 -1.70
C GLU A 193 -14.70 0.87 -1.50
N PHE A 194 -13.88 1.49 -0.64
CA PHE A 194 -12.50 1.06 -0.41
C PHE A 194 -12.38 -0.15 0.51
N TYR A 195 -13.28 -0.26 1.50
CA TYR A 195 -13.42 -1.41 2.39
C TYR A 195 -14.79 -2.03 2.17
N LYS A 196 -14.94 -2.81 1.09
CA LYS A 196 -16.20 -3.43 0.73
C LYS A 196 -16.33 -4.79 1.43
N THR A 197 -17.44 -4.99 2.12
CA THR A 197 -17.86 -6.31 2.61
C THR A 197 -19.13 -6.72 1.86
N CYS A 198 -19.22 -7.96 1.39
CA CYS A 198 -20.42 -8.51 0.75
C CYS A 198 -20.59 -10.00 1.09
N SER A 199 -21.79 -10.53 0.86
CA SER A 199 -22.01 -11.98 0.84
C SER A 199 -21.31 -12.63 -0.35
N ASP A 200 -21.15 -13.95 -0.31
CA ASP A 200 -20.65 -14.75 -1.43
C ASP A 200 -21.56 -14.70 -2.67
N THR A 201 -22.88 -14.61 -2.48
CA THR A 201 -23.86 -14.44 -3.56
C THR A 201 -23.78 -13.07 -4.25
N ALA A 202 -23.45 -12.00 -3.51
CA ALA A 202 -23.37 -10.63 -4.03
C ALA A 202 -21.94 -10.24 -4.48
N ARG A 203 -21.01 -11.21 -4.57
CA ARG A 203 -19.59 -10.93 -4.84
C ARG A 203 -19.36 -10.24 -6.18
N ASP A 204 -20.02 -10.71 -7.23
CA ASP A 204 -19.77 -10.22 -8.58
C ASP A 204 -20.30 -8.78 -8.75
N GLU A 205 -21.49 -8.49 -8.22
CA GLU A 205 -22.05 -7.12 -8.14
C GLU A 205 -21.16 -6.18 -7.31
N ALA A 206 -20.60 -6.68 -6.20
CA ALA A 206 -19.69 -5.91 -5.37
C ALA A 206 -18.39 -5.57 -6.10
N LEU A 207 -17.86 -6.49 -6.91
CA LEU A 207 -16.63 -6.27 -7.70
C LEU A 207 -16.81 -5.15 -8.74
N GLU A 208 -17.96 -5.07 -9.40
CA GLU A 208 -18.24 -4.02 -10.39
C GLU A 208 -18.17 -2.60 -9.82
N CYS A 209 -18.38 -2.46 -8.50
CA CYS A 209 -18.39 -1.17 -7.81
C CYS A 209 -17.01 -0.73 -7.30
N ILE A 210 -16.00 -1.62 -7.27
CA ILE A 210 -14.72 -1.33 -6.62
C ILE A 210 -13.67 -1.01 -7.68
N THR A 211 -13.26 0.25 -7.79
CA THR A 211 -12.09 0.59 -8.62
C THR A 211 -10.78 0.27 -7.89
N VAL A 212 -10.74 0.52 -6.58
CA VAL A 212 -9.54 0.29 -5.76
C VAL A 212 -9.92 0.04 -4.30
N GLY A 213 -9.41 -1.03 -3.70
CA GLY A 213 -9.77 -1.34 -2.31
C GLY A 213 -9.48 -2.76 -1.89
N VAL A 214 -10.08 -3.13 -0.76
CA VAL A 214 -10.12 -4.48 -0.22
C VAL A 214 -11.57 -4.96 -0.25
N LEU A 215 -11.78 -6.13 -0.85
CA LEU A 215 -13.04 -6.85 -0.80
C LEU A 215 -12.93 -7.96 0.23
N THR A 216 -13.90 -8.02 1.15
CA THR A 216 -14.07 -9.10 2.11
C THR A 216 -15.40 -9.79 1.83
N VAL A 217 -15.34 -11.08 1.54
CA VAL A 217 -16.52 -11.92 1.29
C VAL A 217 -16.84 -12.71 2.55
N VAL A 218 -18.10 -12.63 3.01
CA VAL A 218 -18.61 -13.34 4.18
C VAL A 218 -19.74 -14.29 3.77
N SER A 219 -20.07 -15.26 4.63
CA SER A 219 -21.24 -16.13 4.40
C SER A 219 -22.53 -15.33 4.51
N GLU A 220 -23.54 -15.62 3.68
CA GLU A 220 -24.90 -15.09 3.87
C GLU A 220 -25.46 -15.39 5.27
N ASP A 221 -25.12 -16.55 5.83
CA ASP A 221 -25.54 -16.94 7.19
C ASP A 221 -24.80 -16.18 8.30
N SER A 222 -23.86 -15.30 7.97
CA SER A 222 -23.13 -14.52 8.96
C SER A 222 -24.05 -13.46 9.56
N PRO A 223 -24.23 -13.38 10.90
CA PRO A 223 -25.02 -12.34 11.54
C PRO A 223 -24.40 -10.93 11.43
N HIS A 224 -23.34 -10.80 10.63
CA HIS A 224 -22.49 -9.63 10.45
C HIS A 224 -22.64 -9.07 9.04
N GLU A 225 -23.87 -8.88 8.57
CA GLU A 225 -24.15 -8.15 7.33
C GLU A 225 -23.95 -6.64 7.52
N GLY A 226 -23.07 -6.03 6.73
CA GLY A 226 -22.89 -4.57 6.69
C GLY A 226 -21.45 -4.10 6.53
N GLN A 227 -21.24 -2.88 6.00
CA GLN A 227 -19.90 -2.29 5.81
C GLN A 227 -19.14 -2.09 7.12
N SER A 228 -19.86 -1.89 8.22
CA SER A 228 -19.33 -1.69 9.58
C SER A 228 -18.96 -2.99 10.28
N SER A 229 -19.27 -4.16 9.71
CA SER A 229 -19.00 -5.43 10.37
C SER A 229 -17.53 -5.85 10.25
N VAL A 230 -17.05 -6.54 11.29
CA VAL A 230 -15.72 -7.14 11.33
C VAL A 230 -15.92 -8.63 11.55
N ASP A 231 -16.04 -9.37 10.45
CA ASP A 231 -16.13 -10.81 10.49
C ASP A 231 -14.75 -11.40 10.87
N LEU A 232 -14.77 -12.34 11.82
CA LEU A 232 -13.59 -13.07 12.31
C LEU A 232 -13.11 -14.12 11.31
N HIS A 233 -14.02 -14.62 10.47
CA HIS A 233 -13.77 -15.73 9.55
C HIS A 233 -14.40 -15.45 8.17
N PRO A 234 -13.90 -14.41 7.45
CA PRO A 234 -14.36 -14.19 6.08
C PRO A 234 -14.02 -15.39 5.21
N ILE A 235 -14.90 -15.69 4.25
CA ILE A 235 -14.69 -16.73 3.23
C ILE A 235 -13.45 -16.39 2.40
N SER A 236 -13.30 -15.12 2.02
CA SER A 236 -12.12 -14.65 1.30
C SER A 236 -11.88 -13.16 1.52
N THR A 237 -10.63 -12.75 1.36
CA THR A 237 -10.25 -11.33 1.25
C THR A 237 -9.38 -11.15 0.01
N ALA A 238 -9.66 -10.10 -0.77
CA ALA A 238 -8.96 -9.80 -2.01
C ALA A 238 -8.60 -8.31 -2.11
N ILE A 239 -7.54 -8.00 -2.85
CA ILE A 239 -7.15 -6.64 -3.22
C ILE A 239 -7.58 -6.37 -4.65
N ILE A 240 -8.26 -5.25 -4.84
CA ILE A 240 -8.71 -4.75 -6.14
C ILE A 240 -7.92 -3.51 -6.50
N LEU A 241 -7.35 -3.49 -7.70
CA LEU A 241 -6.69 -2.34 -8.31
C LEU A 241 -7.16 -2.20 -9.76
N GLU A 242 -7.52 -0.98 -10.17
CA GLU A 242 -8.06 -0.70 -11.52
C GLU A 242 -9.27 -1.58 -11.89
N GLY A 243 -10.12 -1.91 -10.89
CA GLY A 243 -11.28 -2.78 -11.07
C GLY A 243 -10.98 -4.28 -11.17
N GLY A 244 -9.70 -4.67 -11.23
CA GLY A 244 -9.28 -6.07 -11.29
C GLY A 244 -8.83 -6.61 -9.93
N ILE A 245 -9.11 -7.89 -9.65
CA ILE A 245 -8.50 -8.62 -8.54
C ILE A 245 -7.03 -8.84 -8.87
N VAL A 246 -6.14 -8.34 -8.01
CA VAL A 246 -4.68 -8.49 -8.19
C VAL A 246 -4.04 -9.42 -7.18
N MET A 247 -4.69 -9.63 -6.03
CA MET A 247 -4.31 -10.59 -5.02
C MET A 247 -5.59 -11.12 -4.37
N ASP A 248 -5.69 -12.43 -4.21
CA ASP A 248 -6.82 -13.12 -3.58
C ASP A 248 -6.34 -13.98 -2.40
N HIS A 249 -7.30 -14.65 -1.75
CA HIS A 249 -7.05 -15.58 -0.62
C HIS A 249 -6.19 -14.99 0.51
N ILE A 250 -6.29 -13.67 0.73
CA ILE A 250 -5.55 -12.98 1.78
C ILE A 250 -6.22 -13.33 3.11
N LYS A 251 -5.38 -13.56 4.14
CA LYS A 251 -5.82 -14.06 5.44
C LYS A 251 -6.93 -13.24 6.09
N ASN A 252 -6.84 -11.91 6.02
CA ASN A 252 -7.77 -10.99 6.67
C ASN A 252 -7.61 -9.54 6.15
N LEU A 253 -8.54 -8.68 6.56
CA LEU A 253 -8.54 -7.25 6.22
C LEU A 253 -7.23 -6.54 6.63
N PRO A 254 -6.69 -6.66 7.86
CA PRO A 254 -5.45 -5.98 8.22
C PRO A 254 -4.27 -6.34 7.30
N GLN A 255 -4.12 -7.62 6.95
CA GLN A 255 -3.09 -8.07 6.01
C GLN A 255 -3.31 -7.47 4.61
N ALA A 256 -4.55 -7.48 4.12
CA ALA A 256 -4.89 -6.92 2.82
C ALA A 256 -4.64 -5.40 2.74
N VAL A 257 -4.94 -4.66 3.81
CA VAL A 257 -4.64 -3.21 3.87
C VAL A 257 -3.13 -2.94 3.88
N CYS A 258 -2.37 -3.73 4.63
CA CYS A 258 -0.91 -3.65 4.66
C CYS A 258 -0.31 -3.91 3.26
N LEU A 259 -0.73 -4.99 2.61
CA LEU A 259 -0.30 -5.36 1.25
C LEU A 259 -0.72 -4.34 0.20
N LEU A 260 -1.96 -3.84 0.24
CA LEU A 260 -2.44 -2.79 -0.65
C LEU A 260 -1.60 -1.50 -0.50
N PHE A 261 -1.20 -1.15 0.73
CA PHE A 261 -0.29 -0.03 0.95
C PHE A 261 1.07 -0.28 0.28
N GLY A 262 1.61 -1.49 0.39
CA GLY A 262 2.85 -1.90 -0.27
C GLY A 262 2.77 -1.84 -1.80
N LEU A 263 1.71 -2.40 -2.38
CA LEU A 263 1.44 -2.40 -3.82
C LEU A 263 1.35 -0.98 -4.39
N ARG A 264 0.80 -0.02 -3.64
CA ARG A 264 0.78 1.40 -4.06
C ARG A 264 2.18 1.99 -4.23
N TYR A 265 3.15 1.55 -3.44
CA TYR A 265 4.55 1.97 -3.63
C TYR A 265 5.17 1.23 -4.79
N ALA A 266 5.02 -0.10 -4.82
CA ALA A 266 5.55 -0.97 -5.86
C ALA A 266 5.16 -0.47 -7.27
N LEU A 267 3.87 -0.18 -7.46
CA LEU A 267 3.27 0.24 -8.73
C LEU A 267 3.24 1.77 -8.93
N HIS A 268 3.83 2.54 -8.02
CA HIS A 268 3.84 4.02 -8.06
C HIS A 268 2.44 4.67 -8.21
N LEU A 269 1.41 4.06 -7.63
CA LEU A 269 0.01 4.50 -7.78
C LEU A 269 -0.32 5.70 -6.91
N ASP A 270 -1.12 6.64 -7.40
CA ASP A 270 -1.65 7.74 -6.57
C ASP A 270 -2.56 7.24 -5.44
N TYR A 271 -2.66 8.00 -4.35
CA TYR A 271 -3.65 7.70 -3.30
C TYR A 271 -5.04 8.08 -3.82
N PRO A 272 -6.06 7.21 -3.67
CA PRO A 272 -7.38 7.51 -4.15
C PRO A 272 -7.95 8.64 -3.28
N LYS A 273 -8.68 9.56 -3.93
CA LYS A 273 -9.16 10.78 -3.28
C LYS A 273 -10.00 10.49 -2.03
N CYS A 274 -10.80 9.43 -2.09
CA CYS A 274 -11.67 8.98 -1.00
C CYS A 274 -10.92 8.57 0.27
N MET A 275 -9.66 8.12 0.16
CA MET A 275 -8.82 7.65 1.29
C MET A 275 -7.53 8.46 1.46
N ALA A 276 -7.50 9.68 0.93
CA ALA A 276 -6.28 10.47 0.86
C ALA A 276 -5.71 10.78 2.26
N ASN A 277 -6.55 11.14 3.25
CA ASN A 277 -6.06 11.48 4.58
C ASN A 277 -5.55 10.23 5.32
N THR A 278 -6.26 9.12 5.19
CA THR A 278 -5.96 7.83 5.84
C THR A 278 -4.65 7.25 5.34
N LEU A 279 -4.45 7.18 4.02
CA LEU A 279 -3.18 6.67 3.48
C LEU A 279 -2.01 7.63 3.77
N ASN A 280 -2.23 8.94 3.81
CA ASN A 280 -1.22 9.88 4.29
C ASN A 280 -0.91 9.68 5.78
N PHE A 281 -1.91 9.35 6.61
CA PHE A 281 -1.72 9.02 8.01
C PHE A 281 -0.87 7.74 8.18
N PHE A 282 -1.18 6.68 7.44
CA PHE A 282 -0.37 5.44 7.42
C PHE A 282 1.08 5.73 7.02
N GLN A 283 1.27 6.47 5.92
CA GLN A 283 2.60 6.86 5.45
C GLN A 283 3.38 7.63 6.51
N THR A 284 2.81 8.72 7.02
CA THR A 284 3.58 9.73 7.76
C THR A 284 3.62 9.50 9.26
N VAL A 285 2.54 8.97 9.85
CA VAL A 285 2.40 8.80 11.30
C VAL A 285 2.76 7.38 11.73
N MET A 286 2.24 6.36 11.04
CA MET A 286 2.56 4.97 11.36
C MET A 286 3.96 4.59 10.86
N LEU A 287 4.25 4.85 9.59
CA LEU A 287 5.51 4.41 8.98
C LEU A 287 6.62 5.47 9.00
N GLY A 288 6.32 6.72 9.39
CA GLY A 288 7.33 7.78 9.45
C GLY A 288 7.96 8.15 8.10
N LEU A 289 7.25 7.91 6.99
CA LEU A 289 7.68 8.17 5.62
C LEU A 289 7.25 9.55 5.12
N GLY A 290 8.02 10.13 4.20
CA GLY A 290 7.67 11.38 3.52
C GLY A 290 7.96 12.65 4.32
N LYS A 291 7.17 13.71 4.08
CA LYS A 291 7.44 15.05 4.61
C LYS A 291 7.13 15.15 6.11
N LYS A 292 8.01 15.83 6.86
CA LYS A 292 7.85 16.07 8.30
C LYS A 292 6.64 16.95 8.66
N LYS A 293 6.16 17.80 7.74
CA LYS A 293 5.04 18.70 7.99
C LYS A 293 3.71 18.02 7.64
N LEU A 294 2.94 17.70 8.67
CA LEU A 294 1.60 17.13 8.55
C LEU A 294 0.56 18.21 8.27
N PRO A 295 -0.47 17.91 7.45
CA PRO A 295 -1.69 18.72 7.40
C PRO A 295 -2.29 18.85 8.82
N PRO A 296 -2.95 19.97 9.14
CA PRO A 296 -3.50 20.21 10.48
C PRO A 296 -4.36 19.05 11.01
N LYS A 297 -5.21 18.46 10.15
CA LYS A 297 -6.07 17.33 10.50
C LYS A 297 -5.28 16.11 10.98
N LEU A 298 -4.21 15.74 10.28
CA LEU A 298 -3.36 14.60 10.65
C LEU A 298 -2.52 14.89 11.88
N LEU A 299 -2.07 16.15 12.04
CA LEU A 299 -1.32 16.57 13.22
C LEU A 299 -2.18 16.49 14.48
N THR A 300 -3.42 16.98 14.42
CA THR A 300 -4.37 16.89 15.54
C THR A 300 -4.59 15.43 15.94
N LEU A 301 -4.85 14.54 14.97
CA LEU A 301 -5.03 13.12 15.26
C LEU A 301 -3.77 12.50 15.87
N LYS A 302 -2.60 12.75 15.29
CA LYS A 302 -1.31 12.27 15.83
C LYS A 302 -1.11 12.70 17.28
N ASN A 303 -1.38 13.97 17.60
CA ASN A 303 -1.21 14.49 18.95
C ASN A 303 -2.17 13.81 19.93
N SER A 304 -3.41 13.51 19.52
CA SER A 304 -4.36 12.76 20.34
C SER A 304 -3.96 11.30 20.59
N LEU A 305 -3.04 10.73 19.80
CA LEU A 305 -2.52 9.37 19.99
C LEU A 305 -1.25 9.33 20.84
N LEU A 306 -0.55 10.46 20.99
CA LEU A 306 0.70 10.56 21.75
C LEU A 306 0.50 11.05 23.19
N GLY A 307 -0.68 11.60 23.53
CA GLY A 307 -1.10 11.90 24.91
C GLY A 307 -1.86 10.73 25.52
#